data_AF-A0A1V4SZS5-F1
#
_entry.id   AF-A0A1V4SZS5-F1
#
_cell.length_a   1.000
_cell.length_b   1.000
_cell.length_c   1.000
_cell.angle_alpha   90.00
_cell.angle_beta   90.00
_cell.angle_gamma   90.00
#
_symmetry.space_group_name_H-M   'P 1'
#
loop_
_entity.id
_entity.type
_entity.pdbx_description
1 polymer ?
#
loop_
_entity_poly.entity_id
_entity_poly.type
_entity_poly.pdbx_seq_one_letter_code
_entity_poly.pdbx_strand_id
1 'polypeptide(L)'
;MKIVITGSNGFVGKNLKEDLKATTDDEILEVNRQTTSKDLENYLKEADSVVHLAGINRPEKEKEFKEGNVDFLSQVLEILKDNPKKPNIILSSSIQANNDNPYG
;
A
#
# COMPACT_ATOMS: atom_id res chain seq x y z
N MET A 1 6.03 -13.25 -10.16
CA MET A 1 4.94 -13.05 -9.20
C MET A 1 4.26 -11.72 -9.49
N LYS A 2 3.02 -11.51 -9.03
CA LYS A 2 2.33 -10.22 -9.08
C LYS A 2 2.49 -9.51 -7.74
N ILE A 3 3.24 -8.42 -7.72
CA ILE A 3 3.51 -7.62 -6.52
C ILE A 3 2.70 -6.33 -6.60
N VAL A 4 1.77 -6.16 -5.67
CA VAL A 4 1.06 -4.89 -5.52
C VAL A 4 1.89 -3.95 -4.65
N ILE A 5 2.13 -2.73 -5.13
CA ILE A 5 2.75 -1.66 -4.33
C ILE A 5 1.75 -0.52 -4.16
N THR A 6 1.21 -0.36 -2.96
CA THR A 6 0.39 0.83 -2.64
C THR A 6 1.30 2.00 -2.30
N GLY A 7 0.92 3.23 -2.67
CA GLY A 7 1.81 4.38 -2.53
C GLY A 7 2.94 4.37 -3.56
N SER A 8 2.74 3.72 -4.71
CA SER A 8 3.78 3.50 -5.74
C SER A 8 4.41 4.80 -6.27
N ASN A 9 3.69 5.92 -6.22
CA ASN A 9 4.17 7.24 -6.64
C ASN A 9 4.93 8.01 -5.54
N GLY A 10 4.99 7.48 -4.32
CA GLY A 10 5.78 8.04 -3.22
C GLY A 10 7.28 7.82 -3.40
N PHE A 11 8.09 8.45 -2.56
CA PHE A 11 9.55 8.34 -2.62
C PHE A 11 10.04 6.89 -2.52
N VAL A 12 9.59 6.16 -1.48
CA VAL A 12 9.97 4.74 -1.27
C VAL A 12 9.37 3.85 -2.36
N GLY A 13 8.09 4.05 -2.70
CA GLY A 13 7.39 3.25 -3.71
C GLY A 13 8.03 3.32 -5.10
N LYS A 14 8.48 4.50 -5.51
CA LYS A 14 9.20 4.67 -6.80
C LYS A 14 10.51 3.90 -6.81
N ASN A 15 11.33 4.03 -5.77
CA ASN A 15 12.62 3.35 -5.71
C ASN A 15 12.45 1.83 -5.64
N LEU A 16 11.53 1.33 -4.80
CA LEU A 16 11.26 -0.10 -4.70
C LEU A 16 10.79 -0.68 -6.04
N LYS A 17 9.90 0.04 -6.75
CA LYS A 17 9.44 -0.38 -8.08
C LYS A 17 10.60 -0.50 -9.07
N GLU A 18 11.45 0.51 -9.17
CA GLU A 18 12.56 0.48 -10.12
C GLU A 18 13.57 -0.62 -9.77
N ASP A 19 13.84 -0.84 -8.48
CA ASP A 19 14.71 -1.92 -8.02
C ASP A 19 14.14 -3.31 -8.36
N LEU A 20 12.86 -3.56 -8.05
CA LEU A 20 12.22 -4.84 -8.38
C LEU A 20 12.18 -5.09 -9.89
N LYS A 21 11.90 -4.07 -10.70
CA LYS A 21 11.93 -4.18 -12.17
C LYS A 21 13.33 -4.46 -12.71
N ALA A 22 14.37 -4.00 -12.03
CA ALA A 22 15.76 -4.19 -12.44
C ALA A 22 16.34 -5.54 -11.98
N THR A 23 15.82 -6.12 -10.89
CA THR A 23 16.41 -7.27 -10.20
C THR A 23 15.58 -8.54 -10.29
N THR A 24 14.33 -8.45 -10.78
CA THR A 24 13.39 -9.58 -10.87
C THR A 24 12.59 -9.54 -12.17
N ASP A 25 11.97 -10.66 -12.52
CA ASP A 25 10.95 -10.76 -13.59
C ASP A 25 9.52 -10.59 -13.04
N ASP A 26 9.37 -10.00 -11.85
CA ASP A 26 8.06 -9.83 -11.21
C ASP A 26 7.23 -8.73 -11.89
N GLU A 27 5.91 -8.97 -11.95
CA GLU A 27 4.94 -8.00 -12.46
C GLU A 27 4.54 -7.06 -11.32
N ILE A 28 4.82 -5.76 -11.51
CA ILE A 28 4.51 -4.73 -10.50
C ILE A 28 3.16 -4.08 -10.81
N LEU A 29 2.22 -4.25 -9.90
CA LEU A 29 0.88 -3.65 -9.95
C LEU A 29 0.87 -2.39 -9.08
N GLU A 30 0.83 -1.23 -9.73
CA GLU A 30 1.00 0.06 -9.09
C GLU A 30 -0.33 0.63 -8.55
N VAL A 31 -0.42 0.82 -7.23
CA VAL A 31 -1.57 1.45 -6.59
C VAL A 31 -1.19 2.83 -6.06
N ASN A 32 -1.86 3.86 -6.57
CA ASN A 32 -1.68 5.26 -6.17
C ASN A 32 -3.02 6.02 -6.22
N ARG A 33 -2.99 7.34 -5.99
CA ARG A 33 -4.20 8.18 -5.92
C ARG A 33 -5.04 8.20 -7.20
N GLN A 34 -4.48 7.82 -8.34
CA GLN A 34 -5.18 7.77 -9.63
C GLN A 34 -5.76 6.38 -9.92
N THR A 35 -5.44 5.38 -9.10
CA THR A 35 -5.96 4.01 -9.25
C THR A 35 -7.46 3.99 -8.93
N THR A 36 -8.27 3.45 -9.84
CA THR A 36 -9.71 3.33 -9.61
C THR A 36 -10.01 2.22 -8.60
N SER A 37 -11.16 2.28 -7.92
CA SER A 37 -11.56 1.21 -7.00
C SER A 37 -11.64 -0.17 -7.67
N LYS A 38 -12.01 -0.20 -8.95
CA LYS A 38 -12.09 -1.44 -9.73
C LYS A 38 -10.69 -2.01 -10.01
N ASP A 39 -9.74 -1.15 -10.38
CA ASP A 39 -8.36 -1.58 -10.61
C ASP A 39 -7.71 -2.04 -9.30
N LEU A 40 -7.96 -1.32 -8.20
CA LEU A 40 -7.52 -1.71 -6.86
C LEU A 40 -7.99 -3.14 -6.52
N GLU A 41 -9.27 -3.42 -6.70
CA GLU A 41 -9.84 -4.74 -6.41
C GLU A 41 -9.24 -5.82 -7.31
N ASN A 42 -9.09 -5.55 -8.60
CA ASN A 42 -8.48 -6.49 -9.54
C ASN A 42 -7.01 -6.78 -9.17
N TYR A 43 -6.22 -5.74 -8.91
CA TYR A 43 -4.82 -5.88 -8.56
C TYR A 43 -4.63 -6.66 -7.26
N LEU A 44 -5.43 -6.36 -6.23
CA LEU A 44 -5.37 -7.06 -4.96
C LEU A 44 -5.82 -8.52 -5.06
N LYS A 45 -6.80 -8.85 -5.91
CA LYS A 45 -7.23 -10.24 -6.17
C LYS A 45 -6.15 -11.07 -6.88
N GLU A 46 -5.37 -10.42 -7.75
CA GLU A 46 -4.31 -11.09 -8.51
C GLU A 46 -2.97 -11.13 -7.78
N ALA A 47 -2.81 -10.37 -6.70
CA ALA A 47 -1.57 -10.25 -5.93
C ALA A 47 -1.10 -11.59 -5.37
N ASP A 48 0.20 -11.85 -5.54
CA ASP A 48 0.93 -12.89 -4.80
C ASP A 48 1.63 -12.27 -3.57
N SER A 49 1.91 -10.96 -3.60
CA SER A 49 2.41 -10.18 -2.48
C SER A 49 1.94 -8.73 -2.54
N VAL A 50 1.81 -8.09 -1.38
CA VAL A 50 1.39 -6.69 -1.24
C VAL A 50 2.41 -5.95 -0.38
N VAL A 51 3.02 -4.91 -0.92
CA VAL A 51 3.86 -3.96 -0.17
C VAL A 51 3.06 -2.68 0.06
N HIS A 52 2.62 -2.49 1.30
CA HIS A 52 1.78 -1.36 1.67
C HIS A 52 2.63 -0.18 2.13
N LEU A 53 2.89 0.75 1.20
CA LEU A 53 3.60 2.02 1.44
C LEU A 53 2.67 3.25 1.33
N ALA A 54 1.36 3.04 1.16
CA ALA A 54 0.42 4.15 1.16
C ALA A 54 0.36 4.74 2.56
N GLY A 55 0.67 6.02 2.65
CA GLY A 55 0.66 6.75 3.90
C GLY A 55 0.60 8.24 3.64
N ILE A 56 -0.20 8.95 4.42
CA ILE A 56 -0.20 10.40 4.50
C ILE A 56 0.82 10.80 5.54
N ASN A 57 1.77 11.63 5.11
CA ASN A 57 2.75 12.27 5.98
C ASN A 57 2.50 13.79 5.95
N ARG A 58 2.56 14.42 7.13
CA ARG A 58 2.36 15.88 7.33
C ARG A 58 1.05 16.40 6.73
N PRO A 59 -0.11 15.86 7.17
CA PRO A 59 -1.39 16.36 6.71
C PRO A 59 -1.61 17.81 7.19
N GLU A 60 -2.40 18.57 6.44
CA GLU A 60 -2.80 19.92 6.85
C GLU A 60 -3.84 19.86 7.98
N LYS A 61 -4.60 18.75 8.06
CA LYS A 61 -5.58 18.47 9.11
C LYS A 61 -5.37 17.08 9.68
N GLU A 62 -5.35 16.93 11.01
CA GLU A 62 -5.20 15.62 11.67
C GLU A 62 -6.20 14.56 11.20
N LYS A 63 -7.43 14.98 10.86
CA LYS A 63 -8.45 14.09 10.33
C LYS A 63 -8.04 13.40 9.03
N GLU A 64 -7.28 14.08 8.17
CA GLU A 64 -6.75 13.50 6.93
C GLU A 64 -5.75 12.38 7.23
N PHE A 65 -5.06 12.42 8.38
CA PHE A 65 -4.15 11.34 8.79
C PHE A 65 -4.90 10.02 9.00
N LYS A 66 -5.97 10.08 9.80
CA LYS A 66 -6.75 8.89 10.16
C LYS A 66 -7.50 8.33 8.96
N GLU A 67 -8.17 9.21 8.20
CA GLU A 67 -8.90 8.84 6.99
C GLU A 67 -7.96 8.29 5.90
N GLY A 68 -6.76 8.86 5.75
CA GLY A 68 -5.80 8.43 4.73
C GLY A 68 -5.09 7.11 5.03
N ASN A 69 -4.78 6.85 6.30
CA ASN A 69 -3.93 5.71 6.68
C ASN A 69 -4.74 4.52 7.18
N VAL A 70 -5.73 4.76 8.05
CA VAL A 70 -6.51 3.67 8.67
C VAL A 70 -7.57 3.17 7.71
N ASP A 71 -8.35 4.07 7.10
CA ASP A 71 -9.47 3.65 6.27
C ASP A 71 -8.99 2.98 4.98
N PHE A 72 -7.94 3.51 4.36
CA PHE A 72 -7.37 2.90 3.15
C PHE A 72 -6.73 1.53 3.43
N LEU A 73 -6.00 1.38 4.54
CA LEU A 73 -5.47 0.07 4.93
C LEU A 73 -6.62 -0.92 5.22
N SER A 74 -7.67 -0.47 5.90
CA SER A 74 -8.85 -1.30 6.19
C SER A 74 -9.53 -1.76 4.90
N GLN A 75 -9.68 -0.89 3.91
CA GLN A 75 -10.22 -1.22 2.60
C GLN A 75 -9.36 -2.30 1.90
N VAL A 76 -8.04 -2.12 1.89
CA VAL A 76 -7.10 -3.09 1.31
C VAL A 76 -7.24 -4.45 2.00
N LEU A 77 -7.24 -4.48 3.33
CA LEU A 77 -7.35 -5.71 4.11
C LEU A 77 -8.70 -6.42 3.90
N GLU A 78 -9.81 -5.70 3.79
CA GLU A 78 -11.11 -6.33 3.53
C GLU A 78 -11.15 -7.02 2.16
N ILE A 79 -10.57 -6.41 1.13
CA ILE A 79 -10.44 -7.04 -0.20
C ILE A 79 -9.54 -8.29 -0.12
N LEU A 80 -8.44 -8.22 0.63
CA LEU A 80 -7.48 -9.32 0.74
C LEU A 80 -7.96 -10.48 1.61
N LYS A 81 -8.81 -10.21 2.60
CA LYS A 81 -9.38 -11.20 3.52
C LYS A 81 -10.12 -12.32 2.78
N ASP A 82 -10.84 -11.95 1.73
CA ASP A 82 -11.59 -12.89 0.89
C ASP A 82 -10.80 -13.37 -0.33
N ASN A 83 -9.52 -12.97 -0.47
CA ASN A 83 -8.68 -13.39 -1.59
C ASN A 83 -8.16 -14.83 -1.36
N PRO A 84 -8.52 -15.81 -2.22
CA PRO A 84 -8.07 -17.19 -2.08
C PRO A 84 -6.55 -17.37 -2.22
N LYS A 85 -5.84 -16.44 -2.88
CA LYS A 85 -4.38 -16.48 -3.01
C LYS A 85 -3.65 -16.23 -1.70
N LYS A 86 -4.27 -15.54 -0.73
CA LYS A 86 -3.68 -15.17 0.57
C LYS A 86 -2.26 -14.57 0.41
N PRO A 87 -2.11 -13.43 -0.27
CA PRO A 87 -0.80 -12.85 -0.53
C PRO A 87 -0.06 -12.50 0.76
N ASN A 88 1.28 -12.58 0.71
CA ASN A 88 2.12 -12.06 1.79
C ASN A 88 1.99 -10.53 1.84
N ILE A 89 1.85 -9.97 3.04
CA ILE A 89 1.69 -8.53 3.24
C ILE A 89 2.90 -7.97 3.98
N ILE A 90 3.58 -7.01 3.36
CA ILE A 90 4.61 -6.17 4.00
C ILE A 90 3.97 -4.83 4.33
N LEU A 91 3.82 -4.55 5.63
CA LEU A 91 3.29 -3.29 6.14
C LEU A 91 4.44 -2.39 6.58
N SER A 92 4.50 -1.18 6.03
CA SER A 92 5.40 -0.13 6.50
C SER A 92 4.61 0.89 7.31
N SER A 93 4.97 1.05 8.59
CA SER A 93 4.42 2.09 9.46
C SER A 93 5.47 3.17 9.78
N SER A 94 5.10 4.13 10.62
CA SER A 94 5.99 5.18 11.10
C SER A 94 6.91 4.69 12.23
N ILE A 95 8.11 5.25 12.33
CA ILE A 95 8.96 5.10 13.52
C ILE A 95 8.30 5.67 14.78
N GLN A 96 7.29 6.54 14.61
CA GLN A 96 6.50 7.14 15.68
C GLN A 96 5.33 6.26 16.12
N ALA A 97 5.09 5.09 15.50
CA ALA A 97 3.89 4.27 15.71
C ALA A 97 3.61 3.87 17.17
N ASN A 98 4.61 3.93 18.05
CA ASN A 98 4.52 3.58 19.47
C ASN A 98 4.51 4.79 20.41
N ASN A 99 4.51 6.02 19.89
CA ASN A 99 4.51 7.22 20.69
C ASN A 99 3.05 7.63 21.01
N ASP A 100 2.84 8.84 21.52
CA ASP A 100 1.49 9.41 21.72
C ASP A 100 1.36 10.67 20.86
N ASN A 101 1.14 10.49 19.56
CA ASN A 101 0.95 11.55 18.59
C ASN A 101 0.11 11.06 17.40
N PRO A 102 -0.27 11.93 16.44
CA PRO A 102 -1.13 11.50 15.33
C PRO A 102 -0.58 10.31 14.50
N TYR A 103 0.73 10.08 14.46
CA TYR A 103 1.39 9.00 13.72
C TYR A 103 1.49 7.67 14.50
N GLY A 104 0.97 7.64 15.72
CA GLY A 104 1.27 6.69 16.79
C GLY A 104 1.39 7.46 18.07
#